data_AF-W9C4Y6-F1
#
_entry.id   AF-W9C4Y6-F1
#
_cell.length_a   1.000
_cell.length_b   1.000
_cell.length_c   1.000
_cell.angle_alpha   90.00
_cell.angle_beta   90.00
_cell.angle_gamma   90.00
#
_symmetry.space_group_name_H-M   'P 1'
#
loop_
_entity.id
_entity.type
_entity.pdbx_description
1 polymer ?
#
loop_
_entity_poly.entity_id
_entity_poly.type
_entity_poly.pdbx_seq_one_letter_code
_entity_poly.pdbx_strand_id
1 'polypeptide(L)'
;MLPLKRISCSLPIPKITVSTSIPWARAIPLSSACMPSRKFASTPTKHAQNRIYTPIRYPTDLTTYLSISTSTSLPLLTLWTTSYCSTCKTIAPLLHNIIESGTGEAEGGVLYAEVEYDAPDMMDEGLGMRYMVTSVPMLVGFWRGEVMGGVSGGGGGGGGQGERLRSREIQGMGREGLEEWVRGAARKGSEWREGHPGGEGLFGGLWKGWGK
;
A
#
# COMPACT_ATOMS: atom_id res chain seq x y z
N MET A 1 35.67 3.40 -28.81
CA MET A 1 35.39 4.31 -29.95
C MET A 1 33.91 4.19 -30.32
N LEU A 2 33.10 5.17 -29.93
CA LEU A 2 31.73 5.44 -30.40
C LEU A 2 31.57 6.97 -30.38
N PRO A 3 31.10 7.64 -31.46
CA PRO A 3 31.03 9.10 -31.46
C PRO A 3 29.71 9.61 -30.85
N LEU A 4 29.82 10.52 -29.90
CA LEU A 4 28.71 11.35 -29.39
C LEU A 4 28.34 12.39 -30.45
N LYS A 5 27.16 12.25 -31.07
CA LYS A 5 26.58 13.24 -31.98
C LYS A 5 26.09 14.45 -31.17
N ARG A 6 26.82 15.57 -31.32
CA ARG A 6 26.45 16.89 -30.81
C ARG A 6 25.39 17.49 -31.75
N ILE A 7 24.15 17.62 -31.29
CA ILE A 7 23.08 18.28 -32.06
C ILE A 7 23.20 19.79 -31.80
N SER A 8 23.56 20.53 -32.86
CA SER A 8 23.63 21.99 -32.89
C SER A 8 22.27 22.54 -33.33
N CYS A 9 21.52 23.15 -32.43
CA CYS A 9 20.33 23.92 -32.77
C CYS A 9 20.69 25.40 -32.83
N SER A 10 20.93 25.92 -34.04
CA SER A 10 21.06 27.35 -34.31
C SER A 10 19.67 27.98 -34.39
N LEU A 11 19.35 28.87 -33.45
CA LEU A 11 18.14 29.71 -33.50
C LEU A 11 18.41 30.95 -34.37
N PRO A 12 17.50 31.31 -35.30
CA PRO A 12 17.62 32.57 -36.03
C PRO A 12 17.19 33.75 -35.16
N ILE A 13 18.02 34.80 -35.17
CA ILE A 13 17.77 36.09 -34.51
C ILE A 13 16.76 36.88 -35.36
N PRO A 14 15.63 37.36 -34.80
CA PRO A 14 14.72 38.21 -35.55
C PRO A 14 15.24 39.66 -35.58
N LYS A 15 15.25 40.27 -36.78
CA LYS A 15 15.50 41.70 -36.96
C LYS A 15 14.25 42.48 -36.58
N ILE A 16 14.40 43.43 -35.66
CA ILE A 16 13.35 44.34 -35.24
C ILE A 16 13.33 45.52 -36.21
N THR A 17 12.23 45.66 -36.97
CA THR A 17 11.94 46.86 -37.74
C THR A 17 10.81 47.62 -37.05
N VAL A 18 11.13 48.78 -36.50
CA VAL A 18 10.16 49.69 -35.87
C VAL A 18 9.39 50.42 -36.97
N SER A 19 8.09 50.15 -37.08
CA SER A 19 7.18 50.87 -37.97
C SER A 19 6.15 51.63 -37.14
N THR A 20 6.29 52.94 -37.15
CA THR A 20 5.41 53.90 -36.50
C THR A 20 4.22 54.20 -37.40
N SER A 21 3.03 53.69 -37.06
CA SER A 21 1.75 54.34 -37.39
C SER A 21 0.60 53.61 -36.70
N ILE A 22 -0.07 54.31 -35.80
CA ILE A 22 -1.32 53.89 -35.17
C ILE A 22 -2.46 54.23 -36.14
N PRO A 23 -3.38 53.27 -36.39
CA PRO A 23 -4.78 53.64 -36.37
C PRO A 23 -5.56 52.77 -35.37
N TRP A 24 -6.38 53.52 -34.63
CA TRP A 24 -7.52 53.12 -33.83
C TRP A 24 -8.33 51.94 -34.36
N ALA A 25 -8.88 51.19 -33.39
CA ALA A 25 -9.87 50.11 -33.51
C ALA A 25 -9.40 48.79 -34.15
N ARG A 26 -8.65 47.99 -33.39
CA ARG A 26 -8.68 46.53 -33.51
C ARG A 26 -9.30 45.95 -32.25
N ALA A 27 -10.43 45.27 -32.41
CA ALA A 27 -10.98 44.39 -31.40
C ALA A 27 -9.86 43.45 -30.92
N ILE A 28 -9.64 43.41 -29.61
CA ILE A 28 -8.74 42.44 -28.98
C ILE A 28 -9.35 41.08 -29.31
N PRO A 29 -8.75 40.22 -30.15
CA PRO A 29 -9.18 38.84 -30.15
C PRO A 29 -8.93 38.36 -28.73
N LEU A 30 -9.96 37.88 -28.04
CA LEU A 30 -9.76 37.01 -26.89
C LEU A 30 -8.94 35.84 -27.42
N SER A 31 -7.62 35.97 -27.36
CA SER A 31 -6.72 34.87 -27.49
C SER A 31 -7.06 34.03 -26.28
N SER A 32 -7.89 33.01 -26.53
CA SER A 32 -8.17 31.95 -25.59
C SER A 32 -6.81 31.43 -25.17
N ALA A 33 -6.34 31.89 -24.02
CA ALA A 33 -5.16 31.36 -23.39
C ALA A 33 -5.51 29.91 -23.09
N CYS A 34 -5.13 29.02 -24.01
CA CYS A 34 -5.13 27.60 -23.78
C CYS A 34 -4.15 27.39 -22.64
N MET A 35 -4.66 27.44 -21.41
CA MET A 35 -3.96 27.02 -20.22
C MET A 35 -3.42 25.63 -20.55
N PRO A 36 -2.10 25.41 -20.61
CA PRO A 36 -1.57 24.07 -20.80
C PRO A 36 -2.04 23.25 -19.60
N SER A 37 -3.08 22.44 -19.82
CA SER A 37 -3.50 21.43 -18.87
C SER A 37 -2.33 20.48 -18.72
N ARG A 38 -1.61 20.59 -17.59
CA ARG A 38 -0.54 19.66 -17.25
C ARG A 38 -1.20 18.30 -17.08
N LYS A 39 -1.06 17.43 -18.08
CA LYS A 39 -1.46 16.04 -17.95
C LYS A 39 -0.50 15.39 -16.97
N PHE A 40 -1.02 14.94 -15.84
CA PHE A 40 -0.25 14.08 -14.95
C PHE A 40 0.09 12.80 -15.70
N ALA A 41 1.35 12.38 -15.65
CA ALA A 41 1.75 11.09 -16.17
C ALA A 41 1.17 10.01 -15.24
N SER A 42 0.13 9.32 -15.70
CA SER A 42 -0.31 8.08 -15.05
C SER A 42 0.55 6.94 -15.58
N THR A 43 1.34 6.32 -14.71
CA THR A 43 1.91 5.01 -15.02
C THR A 43 0.78 4.00 -15.29
N PRO A 44 0.95 3.05 -16.23
CA PRO A 44 0.01 1.96 -16.40
C PRO A 44 -0.24 1.29 -15.04
N THR A 45 -1.48 0.87 -14.78
CA THR A 45 -1.80 0.04 -13.61
C THR A 45 -1.01 -1.25 -13.73
N LYS A 46 0.16 -1.29 -13.08
CA LYS A 46 0.93 -2.52 -12.94
C LYS A 46 0.05 -3.48 -12.14
N HIS A 47 -0.09 -4.71 -12.63
CA HIS A 47 -0.75 -5.76 -11.86
C HIS A 47 -0.08 -5.80 -10.50
N ALA A 48 -0.88 -5.76 -9.44
CA ALA A 48 -0.32 -5.79 -8.11
C ALA A 48 0.36 -7.15 -7.91
N GLN A 49 1.63 -7.11 -7.55
CA GLN A 49 2.48 -8.28 -7.38
C GLN A 49 2.77 -8.45 -5.91
N ASN A 50 2.89 -9.71 -5.50
CA ASN A 50 3.33 -10.02 -4.16
C ASN A 50 4.77 -9.57 -3.96
N ARG A 51 5.08 -9.07 -2.75
CA ARG A 51 6.45 -8.69 -2.41
C ARG A 51 6.82 -9.15 -1.00
N ILE A 52 7.89 -9.92 -0.93
CA ILE A 52 8.48 -10.41 0.31
C ILE A 52 9.66 -9.49 0.66
N TYR A 53 9.66 -8.98 1.88
CA TYR A 53 10.73 -8.15 2.43
C TYR A 53 11.65 -8.95 3.34
N THR A 54 12.82 -8.36 3.64
CA THR A 54 13.73 -8.92 4.63
C THR A 54 13.10 -8.91 6.03
N PRO A 55 13.46 -9.86 6.90
CA PRO A 55 13.02 -9.86 8.28
C PRO A 55 13.31 -8.53 8.98
N ILE A 56 12.31 -8.04 9.71
CA ILE A 56 12.36 -6.81 10.48
C ILE A 56 13.01 -7.10 11.83
N ARG A 57 14.12 -6.40 12.10
CA ARG A 57 14.83 -6.43 13.38
C ARG A 57 14.85 -5.09 14.09
N TYR A 58 14.44 -4.02 13.39
CA TYR A 58 14.39 -2.66 13.93
C TYR A 58 12.99 -2.07 13.77
N PRO A 59 12.48 -1.33 14.77
CA PRO A 59 11.17 -0.67 14.70
C PRO A 59 11.00 0.31 13.52
N THR A 60 12.10 0.91 13.09
CA THR A 60 12.16 1.80 11.92
C THR A 60 11.82 1.07 10.62
N ASP A 61 12.18 -0.22 10.51
CA ASP A 61 11.91 -1.03 9.31
C ASP A 61 10.41 -1.34 9.23
N LEU A 62 9.79 -1.71 10.36
CA LEU A 62 8.35 -1.91 10.43
C LEU A 62 7.60 -0.65 10.00
N THR A 63 8.01 0.51 10.54
CA THR A 63 7.43 1.81 10.17
C THR A 63 7.58 2.11 8.68
N THR A 64 8.75 1.80 8.11
CA THR A 64 9.01 1.96 6.68
C THR A 64 8.09 1.07 5.86
N TYR A 65 7.91 -0.20 6.24
CA TYR A 65 7.05 -1.12 5.48
C TYR A 65 5.57 -0.78 5.62
N LEU A 66 5.13 -0.26 6.77
CA LEU A 66 3.79 0.30 6.95
C LEU A 66 3.57 1.54 6.06
N SER A 67 4.57 2.42 5.95
CA SER A 67 4.53 3.57 5.04
C SER A 67 4.45 3.12 3.58
N ILE A 68 5.25 2.12 3.18
CA ILE A 68 5.20 1.54 1.83
C ILE A 68 3.83 0.92 1.56
N SER A 69 3.30 0.11 2.48
CA SER A 69 1.95 -0.47 2.41
C SER A 69 0.87 0.60 2.19
N THR A 70 0.98 1.70 2.91
CA THR A 70 0.06 2.85 2.77
C THR A 70 0.21 3.51 1.39
N SER A 71 1.44 3.73 0.94
CA SER A 71 1.72 4.38 -0.34
C SER A 71 1.32 3.52 -1.54
N THR A 72 1.48 2.20 -1.46
CA THR A 72 1.08 1.28 -2.53
C THR A 72 -0.38 0.87 -2.43
N SER A 73 -1.04 1.18 -1.31
CA SER A 73 -2.37 0.64 -0.98
C SER A 73 -2.40 -0.88 -1.15
N LEU A 74 -1.37 -1.55 -0.61
CA LEU A 74 -1.28 -3.01 -0.53
C LEU A 74 -1.23 -3.43 0.94
N PRO A 75 -1.93 -4.50 1.34
CA PRO A 75 -1.91 -4.96 2.72
C PRO A 75 -0.54 -5.52 3.08
N LEU A 76 -0.05 -5.21 4.29
CA LEU A 76 1.19 -5.76 4.83
C LEU A 76 0.88 -6.88 5.81
N LEU A 77 1.23 -8.09 5.41
CA LEU A 77 1.15 -9.29 6.23
C LEU A 77 2.46 -9.45 6.99
N THR A 78 2.37 -9.64 8.30
CA THR A 78 3.55 -9.84 9.14
C THR A 78 3.45 -11.15 9.91
N LEU A 79 4.54 -11.91 9.92
CA LEU A 79 4.71 -13.06 10.80
C LEU A 79 5.60 -12.65 11.97
N TRP A 80 5.02 -12.55 13.15
CA TRP A 80 5.74 -12.31 14.40
C TRP A 80 6.32 -13.63 14.89
N THR A 81 7.65 -13.67 14.96
CA THR A 81 8.44 -14.87 15.22
C THR A 81 9.55 -14.59 16.23
N THR A 82 10.21 -15.64 16.71
CA THR A 82 11.42 -15.55 17.51
C THR A 82 12.44 -16.58 17.03
N SER A 83 13.74 -16.31 17.23
CA SER A 83 14.83 -17.19 16.78
C SER A 83 14.78 -18.60 17.40
N TYR A 84 14.24 -18.72 18.61
CA TYR A 84 14.16 -19.97 19.38
C TYR A 84 12.83 -20.72 19.23
N CYS A 85 11.86 -20.19 18.48
CA CYS A 85 10.55 -20.80 18.28
C CYS A 85 10.61 -21.96 17.27
N SER A 86 10.31 -23.19 17.72
CA SER A 86 10.31 -24.39 16.87
C SER A 86 9.21 -24.35 15.80
N THR A 87 7.98 -24.00 16.17
CA THR A 87 6.84 -23.92 15.24
C THR A 87 7.07 -22.87 14.15
N CYS A 88 7.75 -21.78 14.50
CA CYS A 88 8.04 -20.69 13.57
C CYS A 88 8.94 -21.15 12.41
N LYS A 89 9.87 -22.07 12.68
CA LYS A 89 10.74 -22.68 11.65
C LYS A 89 9.96 -23.50 10.62
N THR A 90 8.74 -23.93 10.93
CA THR A 90 7.85 -24.63 9.99
C THR A 90 6.95 -23.65 9.25
N ILE A 91 6.41 -22.64 9.94
CA ILE A 91 5.40 -21.72 9.39
C ILE A 91 6.02 -20.65 8.48
N ALA A 92 7.18 -20.09 8.84
CA ALA A 92 7.86 -19.06 8.07
C ALA A 92 8.13 -19.49 6.60
N PRO A 93 8.81 -20.63 6.33
CA PRO A 93 9.01 -21.08 4.95
C PRO A 93 7.71 -21.49 4.26
N LEU A 94 6.69 -21.95 5.00
CA LEU A 94 5.39 -22.27 4.41
C LEU A 94 4.70 -21.02 3.84
N LEU A 95 4.65 -19.93 4.62
CA LEU A 95 4.09 -18.66 4.17
C LEU A 95 4.88 -18.04 3.02
N HIS A 96 6.21 -18.10 3.10
CA HIS A 96 7.07 -17.64 2.01
C HIS A 96 6.69 -18.33 0.69
N ASN A 97 6.60 -19.67 0.70
CA ASN A 97 6.23 -20.45 -0.48
C ASN A 97 4.80 -20.14 -0.98
N ILE A 98 3.84 -19.94 -0.07
CA ILE A 98 2.45 -19.59 -0.44
C ILE A 98 2.42 -18.24 -1.18
N ILE A 99 3.12 -17.24 -0.67
CA ILE A 99 3.13 -15.90 -1.25
C ILE A 99 3.94 -15.87 -2.55
N GLU A 100 5.07 -16.54 -2.59
CA GLU A 100 5.94 -16.67 -3.77
C GLU A 100 5.25 -17.42 -4.92
N SER A 101 4.37 -18.38 -4.61
CA SER A 101 3.54 -19.06 -5.62
C SER A 101 2.47 -18.17 -6.27
N GLY A 102 2.32 -16.92 -5.83
CA GLY A 102 1.38 -15.94 -6.39
C GLY A 102 0.02 -15.88 -5.67
N THR A 103 -0.12 -16.50 -4.50
CA THR A 103 -1.37 -16.44 -3.73
C THR A 103 -1.70 -14.99 -3.37
N GLY A 104 -2.88 -14.51 -3.79
CA GLY A 104 -3.34 -13.14 -3.53
C GLY A 104 -3.07 -12.16 -4.67
N GLU A 105 -2.22 -12.48 -5.67
CA GLU A 105 -1.94 -11.55 -6.78
C GLU A 105 -3.19 -11.23 -7.61
N ALA A 106 -4.03 -12.24 -7.87
CA ALA A 106 -5.29 -12.08 -8.59
C ALA A 106 -6.27 -11.12 -7.90
N GLU A 107 -6.19 -11.01 -6.57
CA GLU A 107 -7.08 -10.18 -5.75
C GLU A 107 -6.51 -8.78 -5.48
N GLY A 108 -5.31 -8.47 -6.00
CA GLY A 108 -4.65 -7.19 -5.77
C GLY A 108 -3.33 -7.27 -4.99
N GLY A 109 -2.82 -8.45 -4.70
CA GLY A 109 -1.47 -8.67 -4.16
C GLY A 109 -1.28 -8.29 -2.69
N VAL A 110 -0.19 -8.77 -2.10
CA VAL A 110 0.17 -8.51 -0.69
C VAL A 110 1.64 -8.19 -0.51
N LEU A 111 1.94 -7.48 0.56
CA LEU A 111 3.30 -7.31 1.08
C LEU A 111 3.50 -8.29 2.24
N TYR A 112 4.68 -8.87 2.37
CA TYR A 112 4.99 -9.79 3.46
C TYR A 112 6.35 -9.51 4.09
N ALA A 113 6.42 -9.58 5.42
CA ALA A 113 7.67 -9.51 6.16
C ALA A 113 7.59 -10.36 7.43
N GLU A 114 8.73 -10.92 7.83
CA GLU A 114 8.87 -11.53 9.16
C GLU A 114 9.29 -10.46 10.17
N VAL A 115 8.86 -10.60 11.41
CA VAL A 115 9.19 -9.70 12.52
C VAL A 115 9.88 -10.52 13.60
N GLU A 116 11.18 -10.27 13.79
CA GLU A 116 11.97 -10.92 14.84
C GLU A 116 11.70 -10.24 16.17
N TYR A 117 10.75 -10.80 16.92
CA TYR A 117 10.27 -10.21 18.17
C TYR A 117 11.29 -10.26 19.31
N ASP A 118 12.26 -11.18 19.22
CA ASP A 118 13.37 -11.33 20.16
C ASP A 118 14.63 -10.54 19.77
N ALA A 119 14.56 -9.71 18.71
CA ALA A 119 15.60 -8.73 18.45
C ALA A 119 15.67 -7.68 19.57
N PRO A 120 16.87 -7.27 20.03
CA PRO A 120 17.03 -6.40 21.19
C PRO A 120 16.26 -5.08 21.04
N ASP A 121 16.40 -4.42 19.89
CA ASP A 121 15.74 -3.14 19.61
C ASP A 121 14.20 -3.26 19.53
N MET A 122 13.68 -4.44 19.19
CA MET A 122 12.23 -4.69 19.10
C MET A 122 11.60 -4.89 20.48
N MET A 123 12.33 -5.52 21.41
CA MET A 123 11.87 -5.75 22.78
C MET A 123 11.81 -4.43 23.57
N ASP A 124 12.77 -3.55 23.35
CA ASP A 124 12.87 -2.27 24.08
C ASP A 124 11.72 -1.30 23.75
N GLU A 125 11.22 -1.30 22.51
CA GLU A 125 10.11 -0.41 22.10
C GLU A 125 8.71 -0.91 22.47
N GLY A 126 8.56 -2.12 23.01
CA GLY A 126 7.26 -2.64 23.45
C GLY A 126 6.25 -2.84 22.32
N LEU A 127 6.70 -3.08 21.08
CA LEU A 127 5.85 -3.22 19.90
C LEU A 127 4.83 -4.36 20.02
N GLY A 128 5.14 -5.40 20.80
CA GLY A 128 4.20 -6.49 21.04
C GLY A 128 2.96 -6.03 21.79
N MET A 129 3.10 -5.14 22.77
CA MET A 129 1.94 -4.53 23.43
C MET A 129 1.17 -3.61 22.47
N ARG A 130 1.88 -2.81 21.68
CA ARG A 130 1.28 -1.88 20.71
C ARG A 130 0.38 -2.57 19.69
N TYR A 131 0.78 -3.74 19.20
CA TYR A 131 0.04 -4.49 18.18
C TYR A 131 -0.71 -5.71 18.72
N MET A 132 -0.79 -5.86 20.05
CA MET A 132 -1.44 -6.98 20.74
C MET A 132 -0.87 -8.36 20.37
N VAL A 133 0.44 -8.43 20.18
CA VAL A 133 1.19 -9.65 19.97
C VAL A 133 1.48 -10.29 21.33
N THR A 134 0.65 -11.26 21.69
CA THR A 134 0.73 -11.93 23.00
C THR A 134 1.42 -13.30 22.97
N SER A 135 1.65 -13.84 21.77
CA SER A 135 2.33 -15.11 21.58
C SER A 135 2.97 -15.18 20.20
N VAL A 136 3.93 -16.09 20.03
CA VAL A 136 4.57 -16.41 18.76
C VAL A 136 4.39 -17.90 18.44
N PRO A 137 4.23 -18.29 17.17
CA PRO A 137 4.03 -17.43 16.00
C PRO A 137 2.66 -16.74 16.03
N MET A 138 2.61 -15.51 15.51
CA MET A 138 1.37 -14.79 15.29
C MET A 138 1.40 -14.09 13.93
N LEU A 139 0.32 -14.22 13.17
CA LEU A 139 0.13 -13.46 11.94
C LEU A 139 -0.65 -12.18 12.24
N VAL A 140 -0.21 -11.06 11.67
CA VAL A 140 -0.90 -9.78 11.78
C VAL A 140 -0.92 -9.11 10.42
N GLY A 141 -2.12 -8.83 9.90
CA GLY A 141 -2.31 -8.01 8.70
C GLY A 141 -2.44 -6.53 9.05
N PHE A 142 -1.84 -5.68 8.22
CA PHE A 142 -1.87 -4.24 8.33
C PHE A 142 -2.43 -3.61 7.05
N TRP A 143 -3.15 -2.51 7.22
CA TRP A 143 -3.61 -1.66 6.14
C TRP A 143 -3.54 -0.20 6.55
N ARG A 144 -2.90 0.64 5.73
CA ARG A 144 -2.78 2.09 5.96
C ARG A 144 -2.30 2.46 7.38
N GLY A 145 -1.39 1.66 7.94
CA GLY A 145 -0.83 1.85 9.28
C GLY A 145 -1.65 1.27 10.43
N GLU A 146 -2.82 0.69 10.16
CA GLU A 146 -3.68 0.08 11.17
C GLU A 146 -3.73 -1.44 11.04
N VAL A 147 -4.01 -2.14 12.15
CA VAL A 147 -4.19 -3.59 12.15
C VAL A 147 -5.54 -3.94 11.55
N MET A 148 -5.55 -4.85 10.57
CA MET A 148 -6.75 -5.41 9.99
C MET A 148 -7.59 -6.12 11.06
N GLY A 149 -8.85 -5.72 11.20
CA GLY A 149 -9.76 -6.23 12.24
C GLY A 149 -9.85 -5.36 13.50
N GLY A 150 -9.15 -4.22 13.54
CA GLY A 150 -9.33 -3.19 14.56
C GLY A 150 -8.90 -3.55 16.00
N VAL A 151 -8.73 -2.51 16.81
CA VAL A 151 -8.70 -2.53 18.29
C VAL A 151 -9.90 -1.72 18.85
N SER A 152 -10.83 -1.31 17.99
CA SER A 152 -11.90 -0.42 18.38
C SER A 152 -13.13 -1.21 18.83
N GLY A 153 -13.26 -1.40 20.14
CA GLY A 153 -14.54 -1.61 20.82
C GLY A 153 -15.12 -3.03 20.76
N GLY A 154 -14.86 -3.80 21.81
CA GLY A 154 -15.75 -4.83 22.36
C GLY A 154 -16.51 -5.74 21.40
N GLY A 155 -15.99 -6.95 21.16
CA GLY A 155 -16.80 -8.06 20.68
C GLY A 155 -16.04 -9.08 19.84
N GLY A 156 -15.66 -10.18 20.48
CA GLY A 156 -15.64 -11.54 19.90
C GLY A 156 -14.91 -11.80 18.57
N GLY A 157 -13.80 -12.55 18.66
CA GLY A 157 -13.36 -13.44 17.57
C GLY A 157 -12.34 -12.84 16.61
N GLY A 158 -11.07 -12.81 17.02
CA GLY A 158 -9.97 -12.81 16.05
C GLY A 158 -10.04 -14.12 15.24
N GLY A 159 -10.00 -14.01 13.92
CA GLY A 159 -10.13 -15.16 13.01
C GLY A 159 -10.65 -14.81 11.61
N GLY A 160 -10.90 -13.53 11.31
CA GLY A 160 -11.28 -13.09 9.97
C GLY A 160 -10.12 -13.10 8.96
N GLN A 161 -10.48 -13.00 7.68
CA GLN A 161 -9.56 -12.92 6.55
C GLN A 161 -8.60 -11.73 6.68
N GLY A 162 -7.29 -12.01 6.65
CA GLY A 162 -6.23 -11.00 6.82
C GLY A 162 -6.10 -10.42 8.24
N GLU A 163 -6.88 -10.90 9.20
CA GLU A 163 -6.83 -10.43 10.59
C GLU A 163 -5.78 -11.21 11.39
N ARG A 164 -5.68 -10.89 12.69
CA ARG A 164 -4.73 -11.54 13.58
C ARG A 164 -5.04 -13.04 13.71
N LEU A 165 -4.03 -13.89 13.49
CA LEU A 165 -4.11 -15.33 13.78
C LEU A 165 -3.05 -15.71 14.81
N ARG A 166 -3.47 -16.42 15.85
CA ARG A 166 -2.61 -16.97 16.89
C ARG A 166 -2.03 -18.30 16.46
N SER A 167 -0.97 -18.72 17.15
CA SER A 167 -0.30 -20.01 16.97
C SER A 167 -1.27 -21.21 16.83
N ARG A 168 -2.31 -21.31 17.67
CA ARG A 168 -3.29 -22.40 17.60
C ARG A 168 -4.12 -22.38 16.31
N GLU A 169 -4.52 -21.20 15.85
CA GLU A 169 -5.33 -21.03 14.63
C GLU A 169 -4.48 -21.35 13.39
N ILE A 170 -3.23 -20.86 13.36
CA ILE A 170 -2.27 -21.15 12.29
C ILE A 170 -2.04 -22.65 12.13
N GLN A 171 -1.82 -23.36 13.25
CA GLN A 171 -1.60 -24.80 13.25
C GLN A 171 -2.86 -25.59 12.87
N GLY A 172 -4.04 -25.12 13.28
CA GLY A 172 -5.30 -25.80 13.01
C GLY A 172 -5.77 -25.72 11.56
N MET A 173 -5.43 -24.62 10.84
CA MET A 173 -5.90 -24.39 9.48
C MET A 173 -5.01 -24.98 8.38
N GLY A 174 -3.74 -25.24 8.70
CA GLY A 174 -2.79 -25.82 7.75
C GLY A 174 -2.52 -24.93 6.53
N ARG A 175 -2.01 -25.54 5.45
CA ARG A 175 -1.62 -24.81 4.23
C ARG A 175 -2.81 -24.15 3.53
N GLU A 176 -3.90 -24.88 3.32
CA GLU A 176 -5.07 -24.38 2.58
C GLU A 176 -5.72 -23.19 3.30
N GLY A 177 -5.81 -23.26 4.63
CA GLY A 177 -6.32 -22.14 5.43
C GLY A 177 -5.43 -20.91 5.37
N LEU A 178 -4.10 -21.09 5.34
CA LEU A 178 -3.16 -19.98 5.17
C LEU A 178 -3.25 -19.36 3.76
N GLU A 179 -3.44 -20.17 2.72
CA GLU A 179 -3.66 -19.68 1.36
C GLU A 179 -4.94 -18.83 1.28
N GLU A 180 -6.05 -19.28 1.89
CA GLU A 180 -7.28 -18.48 1.95
C GLU A 180 -7.14 -17.25 2.83
N TRP A 181 -6.37 -17.32 3.93
CA TRP A 181 -6.09 -16.14 4.74
C TRP A 181 -5.32 -15.07 3.96
N VAL A 182 -4.29 -15.45 3.19
CA VAL A 182 -3.54 -14.53 2.31
C VAL A 182 -4.44 -13.97 1.21
N ARG A 183 -5.23 -14.81 0.54
CA ARG A 183 -6.17 -14.39 -0.51
C ARG A 183 -7.23 -13.43 0.03
N GLY A 184 -7.79 -13.73 1.20
CA GLY A 184 -8.76 -12.90 1.88
C GLY A 184 -8.17 -11.55 2.30
N ALA A 185 -6.91 -11.51 2.73
CA ALA A 185 -6.22 -10.26 3.03
C ALA A 185 -6.03 -9.38 1.76
N ALA A 186 -5.63 -9.99 0.65
CA ALA A 186 -5.51 -9.32 -0.64
C ALA A 186 -6.85 -8.75 -1.12
N ARG A 187 -7.92 -9.55 -1.06
CA ARG A 187 -9.28 -9.15 -1.40
C ARG A 187 -9.79 -8.00 -0.54
N LYS A 188 -9.56 -8.06 0.78
CA LYS A 188 -9.92 -6.97 1.70
C LYS A 188 -9.16 -5.70 1.37
N GLY A 189 -7.88 -5.82 1.01
CA GLY A 189 -7.06 -4.71 0.53
C GLY A 189 -7.60 -4.07 -0.76
N SER A 190 -8.00 -4.86 -1.75
CA SER A 190 -8.58 -4.33 -3.00
C SER A 190 -9.95 -3.70 -2.78
N GLU A 191 -10.81 -4.30 -1.96
CA GLU A 191 -12.11 -3.73 -1.56
C GLU A 191 -11.93 -2.35 -0.89
N TRP A 192 -10.99 -2.24 0.04
CA TRP A 192 -10.67 -0.98 0.71
C TRP A 192 -9.98 0.05 -0.21
N ARG A 193 -9.29 -0.41 -1.26
CA ARG A 193 -8.67 0.46 -2.25
C ARG A 193 -9.69 1.05 -3.22
N GLU A 194 -10.62 0.23 -3.70
CA GLU A 194 -11.59 0.64 -4.71
C GLU A 194 -12.66 1.57 -4.16
N GLY A 195 -12.86 1.58 -2.84
CA GLY A 195 -13.93 2.35 -2.22
C GLY A 195 -15.27 1.70 -2.58
N HIS A 196 -15.89 1.11 -1.57
CA HIS A 196 -17.14 0.37 -1.68
C HIS A 196 -18.17 0.99 -2.67
N PRO A 197 -18.62 0.28 -3.73
CA PRO A 197 -19.81 0.66 -4.52
C PRO A 197 -21.12 0.39 -3.75
N GLY A 198 -21.10 0.67 -2.45
CA GLY A 198 -22.23 0.52 -1.52
C GLY A 198 -22.07 1.36 -0.26
N GLY A 199 -21.09 2.29 -0.24
CA GLY A 199 -21.04 3.34 0.76
C GLY A 199 -22.12 4.36 0.45
N GLU A 200 -23.29 4.21 1.06
CA GLU A 200 -24.00 5.39 1.54
C GLU A 200 -22.99 6.18 2.38
N GLY A 201 -22.39 7.19 1.75
CA GLY A 201 -21.30 7.92 2.33
C GLY A 201 -21.70 8.44 3.71
N LEU A 202 -20.76 8.40 4.64
CA LEU A 202 -20.84 9.11 5.91
C LEU A 202 -21.09 10.63 5.72
N PHE A 203 -20.96 11.14 4.48
CA PHE A 203 -21.29 12.50 4.04
C PHE A 203 -22.53 12.60 3.12
N GLY A 204 -23.14 11.49 2.71
CA GLY A 204 -24.31 11.45 1.82
C GLY A 204 -25.66 11.70 2.50
N GLY A 205 -25.71 11.54 3.82
CA GLY A 205 -26.92 11.80 4.63
C GLY A 205 -27.06 13.26 5.11
N LEU A 206 -25.99 14.04 5.12
CA LEU A 206 -25.98 15.36 5.77
C LEU A 206 -26.57 16.49 4.91
N TRP A 207 -26.68 16.32 3.59
CA TRP A 207 -27.16 17.36 2.66
C TRP A 207 -28.55 17.09 2.06
N LYS A 208 -29.19 15.97 2.38
CA LYS A 208 -30.55 15.65 1.89
C LYS A 208 -31.69 16.30 2.67
N GLY A 209 -31.39 17.02 3.77
CA GLY A 209 -32.38 17.61 4.67
C GLY A 209 -32.60 19.13 4.58
N TRP A 210 -31.91 19.85 3.69
CA TRP A 210 -31.99 21.33 3.59
C TRP A 210 -32.79 21.82 2.37
N GLY A 211 -33.78 21.03 1.96
CA GLY A 211 -34.59 21.36 0.79
C GLY A 211 -35.96 20.73 0.86
N LYS A 212 -36.78 21.19 1.79
CA LYS A 212 -38.24 21.24 1.69
C LYS A 212 -38.80 22.20 2.73
#